data_AF-A0A927XVS5-F1
#
_entry.id   AF-A0A927XVS5-F1
#
_cell.length_a   1.000
_cell.length_b   1.000
_cell.length_c   1.000
_cell.angle_alpha   90.00
_cell.angle_beta   90.00
_cell.angle_gamma   90.00
#
_symmetry.space_group_name_H-M   'P 1'
#
loop_
_entity.id
_entity.type
_entity.pdbx_description
1 polymer ?
#
loop_
_entity_poly.entity_id
_entity_poly.type
_entity_poly.pdbx_seq_one_letter_code
_entity_poly.pdbx_strand_id
1 'polypeptide(L)'
;MADLSTRQQQLWQLLCETASKQPMLRLSRTDDCFWICDLPRRISDTAQIRTRLEAAGYSVTTGETDGLWHIDLSPNDVLYTPPAERPCLPKRSALHTLYALCRLLLAHPAPQEEQPMPLVRALMKLSVLEAGERSRQAVKLYSLCAERLNHRLALPFAACGLLVKTIQEEDAK
;
A
#
# COMPACT_ATOMS: atom_id res chain seq x y z
N MET A 1 8.03 1.48 -12.30
CA MET A 1 6.97 1.04 -11.37
C MET A 1 6.48 2.25 -10.57
N ALA A 2 5.23 2.66 -10.76
CA ALA A 2 4.62 3.82 -10.12
C ALA A 2 4.50 3.58 -8.61
N ASP A 3 4.90 4.53 -7.78
CA ASP A 3 4.71 4.42 -6.34
C ASP A 3 3.25 4.73 -5.93
N LEU A 4 2.94 4.52 -4.65
CA LEU A 4 1.59 4.72 -4.13
C LEU A 4 1.13 6.20 -4.24
N SER A 5 2.06 7.16 -4.19
CA SER A 5 1.78 8.59 -4.41
C SER A 5 1.30 8.86 -5.83
N THR A 6 2.00 8.29 -6.82
CA THR A 6 1.63 8.38 -8.24
C THR A 6 0.25 7.76 -8.47
N ARG A 7 -0.03 6.60 -7.85
CA ARG A 7 -1.35 5.96 -7.89
C ARG A 7 -2.45 6.82 -7.29
N GLN A 8 -2.17 7.51 -6.18
CA GLN A 8 -3.12 8.43 -5.56
C GLN A 8 -3.43 9.62 -6.47
N GLN A 9 -2.43 10.18 -7.14
CA GLN A 9 -2.63 11.28 -8.09
C GLN A 9 -3.45 10.84 -9.31
N GLN A 10 -3.18 9.67 -9.87
CA GLN A 10 -3.96 9.10 -10.98
C GLN A 10 -5.41 8.85 -10.57
N LEU A 11 -5.62 8.28 -9.38
CA LEU A 11 -6.95 8.06 -8.82
C LEU A 11 -7.70 9.39 -8.64
N TRP A 12 -7.03 10.41 -8.10
CA TRP A 12 -7.60 11.75 -7.95
C TRP A 12 -8.04 12.34 -9.30
N GLN A 13 -7.17 12.28 -10.31
CA GLN A 13 -7.47 12.78 -11.66
C GLN A 13 -8.70 12.06 -12.25
N LEU A 14 -8.71 10.72 -12.20
CA LEU A 14 -9.82 9.92 -12.70
C LEU A 14 -11.15 10.26 -12.02
N LEU A 15 -11.13 10.47 -10.70
CA LEU A 15 -12.30 10.88 -9.94
C LEU A 15 -12.78 12.28 -10.35
N CYS A 16 -11.87 13.25 -10.49
CA CYS A 16 -12.20 14.61 -10.91
C CYS A 16 -12.72 14.70 -12.35
N GLU A 17 -12.22 13.88 -13.27
CA GLU A 17 -12.67 13.85 -14.67
C GLU A 17 -14.07 13.26 -14.84
N THR A 18 -14.46 12.35 -13.95
CA THR A 18 -15.73 11.62 -14.08
C THR A 18 -16.84 12.20 -13.21
N ALA A 19 -16.49 12.82 -12.08
CA ALA A 19 -17.46 13.33 -11.14
C ALA A 19 -17.92 14.75 -11.49
N SER A 20 -19.22 15.00 -11.32
CA SER A 20 -19.79 16.36 -11.40
C SER A 20 -19.44 17.25 -10.21
N LYS A 21 -18.85 16.68 -9.15
CA LYS A 21 -18.38 17.39 -7.95
C LYS A 21 -16.98 16.92 -7.58
N GLN A 22 -16.17 17.84 -7.06
CA GLN A 22 -14.85 17.50 -6.55
C GLN A 22 -14.96 16.57 -5.34
N PRO A 23 -14.34 15.38 -5.38
CA PRO A 23 -14.30 14.48 -4.22
C PRO A 23 -13.26 14.95 -3.21
N MET A 24 -13.34 14.44 -1.99
CA MET A 24 -12.18 14.31 -1.11
C MET A 24 -11.58 12.91 -1.32
N LEU A 25 -10.26 12.84 -1.46
CA LEU A 25 -9.51 11.58 -1.48
C LEU A 25 -8.36 11.67 -0.48
N ARG A 26 -8.26 10.67 0.40
CA ARG A 26 -7.17 10.59 1.38
C ARG A 26 -6.66 9.17 1.53
N LEU A 27 -5.42 9.02 1.97
CA LEU A 27 -4.90 7.74 2.41
C LEU A 27 -5.67 7.26 3.66
N SER A 28 -6.03 5.99 3.70
CA SER A 28 -6.68 5.38 4.86
C SER A 28 -5.70 5.28 6.03
N ARG A 29 -6.22 5.59 7.22
CA ARG A 29 -5.48 5.44 8.49
C ARG A 29 -5.47 4.00 9.00
N THR A 30 -6.37 3.15 8.50
CA THR A 30 -6.41 1.72 8.77
C THR A 30 -5.93 0.96 7.53
N ASP A 31 -5.58 -0.31 7.70
CA ASP A 31 -5.01 -1.12 6.62
C ASP A 31 -6.03 -2.01 5.89
N ASP A 32 -7.32 -1.68 6.05
CA ASP A 32 -8.42 -2.37 5.37
C ASP A 32 -8.52 -1.98 3.89
N CYS A 33 -8.04 -0.77 3.54
CA CYS A 33 -7.94 -0.25 2.17
C CYS A 33 -6.79 0.77 2.06
N PHE A 34 -6.48 1.21 0.84
CA PHE A 34 -5.48 2.26 0.63
C PHE A 34 -6.07 3.65 0.77
N TRP A 35 -7.23 3.92 0.16
CA TRP A 35 -7.79 5.26 0.10
C TRP A 35 -9.25 5.30 0.52
N ILE A 36 -9.64 6.45 1.08
CA ILE A 36 -11.01 6.76 1.42
C ILE A 36 -11.47 7.93 0.56
N CYS A 37 -12.66 7.81 -0.03
CA CYS A 37 -13.28 8.83 -0.86
C CYS A 37 -14.72 9.12 -0.43
N ASP A 38 -15.11 10.39 -0.37
CA ASP A 38 -16.44 10.81 0.08
C ASP A 38 -17.44 11.06 -1.07
N LEU A 39 -17.03 10.81 -2.32
CA LEU A 39 -17.85 11.00 -3.50
C LEU A 39 -19.26 10.38 -3.43
N PRO A 40 -19.47 9.15 -2.92
CA PRO A 40 -20.82 8.57 -2.82
C PRO A 40 -21.80 9.38 -1.97
N ARG A 41 -21.30 10.24 -1.06
CA ARG A 41 -22.15 11.14 -0.27
C ARG A 41 -22.51 12.43 -1.00
N ARG A 42 -21.84 12.73 -2.12
CA ARG A 42 -21.91 14.02 -2.82
C ARG A 42 -22.79 13.96 -4.07
N ILE A 43 -22.90 12.80 -4.69
CA ILE A 43 -23.61 12.58 -5.96
C ILE A 43 -24.51 11.35 -5.87
N SER A 44 -25.60 11.37 -6.64
CA SER A 44 -26.65 10.34 -6.57
C SER A 44 -26.36 9.11 -7.43
N ASP A 45 -25.69 9.30 -8.57
CA ASP A 45 -25.28 8.21 -9.46
C ASP A 45 -23.77 8.08 -9.46
N THR A 46 -23.29 6.90 -9.11
CA THR A 46 -21.87 6.57 -9.03
C THR A 46 -21.47 5.34 -9.85
N ALA A 47 -22.44 4.72 -10.55
CA ALA A 47 -22.23 3.43 -11.21
C ALA A 47 -21.18 3.52 -12.33
N GLN A 48 -21.25 4.56 -13.15
CA GLN A 48 -20.27 4.80 -14.22
C GLN A 48 -18.87 5.05 -13.66
N ILE A 49 -18.75 5.77 -12.56
CA ILE A 49 -17.47 6.09 -11.92
C ILE A 49 -16.83 4.82 -11.37
N ARG A 50 -17.62 3.99 -10.68
CA ARG A 50 -17.16 2.68 -10.19
C ARG A 50 -16.66 1.79 -11.34
N THR A 51 -17.41 1.73 -12.44
CA THR A 51 -17.01 0.97 -13.64
C THR A 51 -15.67 1.46 -14.20
N ARG A 52 -15.44 2.77 -14.26
CA ARG A 52 -14.16 3.33 -14.71
C ARG A 52 -13.01 3.04 -13.74
N LEU A 53 -13.28 3.07 -12.43
CA LEU A 53 -12.28 2.74 -11.40
C LEU A 53 -11.87 1.26 -11.50
N GLU A 54 -12.83 0.35 -11.67
CA GLU A 54 -12.57 -1.08 -11.85
C GLU A 54 -11.76 -1.35 -13.12
N ALA A 55 -12.13 -0.71 -14.25
CA ALA A 55 -11.37 -0.79 -15.49
C ALA A 55 -9.94 -0.22 -15.38
N ALA A 56 -9.72 0.73 -14.47
CA ALA A 56 -8.40 1.29 -14.16
C ALA A 56 -7.61 0.45 -13.14
N GLY A 57 -8.15 -0.67 -12.67
CA GLY A 57 -7.48 -1.59 -11.75
C GLY A 57 -7.67 -1.27 -10.27
N TYR A 58 -8.73 -0.55 -9.90
CA TYR A 58 -9.10 -0.31 -8.50
C TYR A 58 -10.28 -1.17 -8.08
N SER A 59 -10.24 -1.69 -6.85
CA SER A 59 -11.43 -2.25 -6.21
C SER A 59 -12.08 -1.18 -5.34
N VAL A 60 -13.40 -1.09 -5.39
CA VAL A 60 -14.17 -0.07 -4.65
C VAL A 60 -15.22 -0.77 -3.83
N THR A 61 -15.27 -0.53 -2.54
CA THR A 61 -16.38 -0.93 -1.67
C THR A 61 -16.96 0.30 -1.00
N THR A 62 -18.21 0.22 -0.57
CA THR A 62 -18.84 1.30 0.22
C THR A 62 -18.85 0.84 1.67
N GLY A 63 -18.25 1.64 2.56
CA GLY A 63 -18.29 1.35 3.99
C GLY A 63 -19.74 1.41 4.50
N GLU A 64 -20.19 0.36 5.18
CA GLU A 64 -21.58 0.28 5.68
C GLU A 64 -21.87 1.35 6.74
N THR A 65 -20.86 1.68 7.57
CA THR A 65 -21.02 2.59 8.70
C THR A 65 -20.81 4.05 8.31
N ASP A 66 -19.86 4.32 7.41
CA ASP A 66 -19.51 5.66 6.98
C ASP A 66 -20.07 6.02 5.61
N GLY A 67 -20.64 5.10 4.83
CA GLY A 67 -21.09 5.40 3.47
C GLY A 67 -20.02 6.06 2.58
N LEU A 68 -18.73 5.89 2.93
CA LEU A 68 -17.60 6.37 2.15
C LEU A 68 -17.12 5.25 1.23
N TRP A 69 -16.49 5.62 0.13
CA TRP A 69 -15.78 4.64 -0.68
C TRP A 69 -14.46 4.27 -0.06
N HIS A 70 -14.23 2.97 0.05
CA HIS A 70 -12.99 2.35 0.41
C HIS A 70 -12.39 1.82 -0.89
N ILE A 71 -11.28 2.43 -1.30
CA ILE A 71 -10.65 2.18 -2.59
C ILE A 71 -9.33 1.47 -2.32
N ASP A 72 -9.14 0.36 -3.02
CA ASP A 72 -7.95 -0.47 -2.93
C ASP A 72 -7.44 -0.80 -4.33
N LEU A 73 -6.22 -1.33 -4.40
CA LEU A 73 -5.68 -1.82 -5.67
C LEU A 73 -6.30 -3.17 -6.01
N SER A 74 -6.42 -3.47 -7.30
CA SER A 74 -6.73 -4.83 -7.75
C SER A 74 -5.62 -5.78 -7.29
N PRO A 75 -5.93 -7.01 -6.84
CA PRO A 75 -4.94 -7.98 -6.42
C PRO A 75 -3.82 -8.24 -7.45
N ASN A 76 -4.12 -8.06 -8.73
CA ASN A 76 -3.17 -8.26 -9.83
C ASN A 76 -2.28 -7.03 -10.12
N ASP A 77 -2.33 -5.99 -9.29
CA ASP A 77 -1.51 -4.79 -9.50
C ASP A 77 -0.01 -5.11 -9.37
N VAL A 78 0.80 -4.56 -10.28
CA VAL A 78 2.26 -4.73 -10.32
C VAL A 78 2.95 -4.34 -9.01
N LEU A 79 2.32 -3.49 -8.19
CA LEU A 79 2.83 -3.12 -6.87
C LEU A 79 2.89 -4.28 -5.86
N TYR A 80 2.19 -5.39 -6.13
CA TYR A 80 2.27 -6.63 -5.36
C TYR A 80 3.38 -7.58 -5.82
N THR A 81 4.31 -7.11 -6.67
CA THR A 81 5.40 -7.93 -7.18
C THR A 81 6.61 -7.91 -6.23
N PRO A 82 7.14 -9.08 -5.82
CA PRO A 82 8.35 -9.15 -5.02
C PRO A 82 9.58 -8.70 -5.82
N PRO A 83 10.66 -8.26 -5.15
CA PRO A 83 11.87 -7.83 -5.83
C PRO A 83 12.63 -9.04 -6.38
N ALA A 84 13.27 -8.86 -7.54
CA ALA A 84 14.17 -9.87 -8.09
C ALA A 84 15.50 -9.97 -7.30
N GLU A 85 15.92 -8.87 -6.67
CA GLU A 85 17.21 -8.78 -6.00
C GLU A 85 17.10 -8.20 -4.59
N ARG A 86 18.00 -8.61 -3.70
CA ARG A 86 18.10 -8.09 -2.34
C ARG A 86 18.83 -6.74 -2.36
N PRO A 87 18.41 -5.74 -1.56
CA PRO A 87 19.15 -4.48 -1.46
C PRO A 87 20.49 -4.72 -0.74
N CYS A 88 21.51 -3.94 -1.10
CA CYS A 88 22.72 -3.82 -0.30
C CYS A 88 22.40 -3.24 1.08
N LEU A 89 23.27 -3.48 2.07
CA LEU A 89 23.18 -2.81 3.37
C LEU A 89 23.29 -1.30 3.16
N PRO A 90 22.28 -0.49 3.55
CA PRO A 90 22.34 0.95 3.34
C PRO A 90 23.39 1.60 4.23
N LYS A 91 24.07 2.62 3.69
CA LYS A 91 25.07 3.42 4.41
C LYS A 91 24.42 4.24 5.52
N ARG A 92 23.20 4.71 5.30
CA ARG A 92 22.46 5.54 6.25
C ARG A 92 21.83 4.67 7.34
N SER A 93 22.23 4.87 8.59
CA SER A 93 21.71 4.12 9.75
C SER A 93 20.18 4.26 9.92
N ALA A 94 19.61 5.40 9.53
CA ALA A 94 18.16 5.62 9.53
C ALA A 94 17.38 4.60 8.68
N LEU A 95 18.02 3.95 7.70
CA LEU A 95 17.39 2.95 6.82
C LEU A 95 17.54 1.51 7.34
N HIS A 96 18.29 1.29 8.42
CA HIS A 96 18.61 -0.06 8.91
C HIS A 96 17.39 -0.86 9.32
N THR A 97 16.36 -0.23 9.89
CA THR A 97 15.10 -0.92 10.23
C THR A 97 14.34 -1.37 8.99
N LEU A 98 14.25 -0.54 7.96
CA LEU A 98 13.62 -0.91 6.69
C LEU A 98 14.39 -2.04 6.02
N TYR A 99 15.72 -1.97 6.04
CA TYR A 99 16.59 -3.03 5.56
C TYR A 99 16.38 -4.35 6.31
N ALA A 100 16.28 -4.32 7.65
CA ALA A 100 16.02 -5.50 8.46
C ALA A 100 14.65 -6.13 8.15
N LEU A 101 13.60 -5.31 8.02
CA LEU A 101 12.28 -5.77 7.61
C LEU A 101 12.30 -6.39 6.21
N CYS A 102 12.96 -5.74 5.25
CA CYS A 102 13.12 -6.25 3.89
C CYS A 102 13.85 -7.61 3.89
N ARG A 103 14.95 -7.74 4.64
CA ARG A 103 15.69 -8.99 4.80
C ARG A 103 14.84 -10.11 5.39
N LEU A 104 14.00 -9.80 6.38
CA LEU A 104 13.08 -10.76 6.99
C LEU A 104 12.08 -11.29 5.96
N LEU A 105 11.43 -10.39 5.22
CA LEU A 105 10.45 -10.77 4.19
C LEU A 105 11.09 -11.61 3.07
N LEU A 106 12.29 -11.25 2.62
CA LEU A 106 13.03 -11.98 1.58
C LEU A 106 13.53 -13.37 2.02
N ALA A 107 13.64 -13.59 3.33
CA ALA A 107 13.98 -14.90 3.88
C ALA A 107 12.77 -15.84 3.97
N HIS A 108 11.56 -15.29 3.98
CA HIS A 108 10.31 -16.01 4.19
C HIS A 108 9.26 -15.62 3.13
N PRO A 109 9.49 -15.98 1.86
CA PRO A 109 8.50 -15.73 0.81
C PRO A 109 7.22 -16.51 1.10
N ALA A 110 6.08 -15.92 0.74
CA ALA A 110 4.76 -16.53 0.86
C ALA A 110 3.98 -16.41 -0.46
N PRO A 111 3.18 -17.42 -0.85
CA PRO A 111 2.27 -17.33 -2.00
C PRO A 111 1.34 -16.13 -1.88
N GLN A 112 0.90 -15.57 -3.01
CA GLN A 112 0.09 -14.36 -3.04
C GLN A 112 -1.25 -14.56 -2.33
N GLU A 113 -1.83 -15.75 -2.47
CA GLU A 113 -3.13 -16.15 -1.93
C GLU A 113 -3.13 -16.23 -0.40
N GLU A 114 -1.95 -16.41 0.21
CA GLU A 114 -1.77 -16.52 1.65
C GLU A 114 -1.34 -15.20 2.31
N GLN A 115 -1.11 -14.16 1.51
CA GLN A 115 -0.60 -12.87 1.98
C GLN A 115 -1.60 -12.21 2.95
N PRO A 116 -1.15 -11.76 4.14
CA PRO A 116 -1.99 -10.97 5.03
C PRO A 116 -2.18 -9.56 4.43
N MET A 117 -3.22 -9.38 3.61
CA MET A 117 -3.45 -8.14 2.87
C MET A 117 -3.40 -6.86 3.71
N PRO A 118 -3.93 -6.80 4.95
CA PRO A 118 -3.75 -5.61 5.80
C PRO A 118 -2.27 -5.27 6.02
N LEU A 119 -1.41 -6.27 6.28
CA LEU A 119 0.02 -6.03 6.44
C LEU A 119 0.70 -5.68 5.12
N VAL A 120 0.23 -6.22 3.99
CA VAL A 120 0.72 -5.80 2.65
C VAL A 120 0.43 -4.32 2.42
N ARG A 121 -0.79 -3.86 2.72
CA ARG A 121 -1.14 -2.43 2.60
C ARG A 121 -0.32 -1.57 3.54
N ALA A 122 -0.14 -1.99 4.79
CA ALA A 122 0.70 -1.30 5.75
C ALA A 122 2.15 -1.15 5.24
N LEU A 123 2.69 -2.22 4.65
CA LEU A 123 4.03 -2.23 4.05
C LEU A 123 4.14 -1.23 2.89
N MET A 124 3.16 -1.23 1.98
CA MET A 124 3.14 -0.31 0.84
C MET A 124 3.03 1.15 1.26
N LYS A 125 2.23 1.44 2.30
CA LYS A 125 2.09 2.80 2.84
C LYS A 125 3.39 3.35 3.41
N LEU A 126 4.34 2.51 3.82
CA LEU A 126 5.66 2.99 4.26
C LEU A 126 6.32 3.90 3.22
N SER A 127 6.15 3.62 1.92
CA SER A 127 6.76 4.39 0.84
C SER A 127 6.30 5.86 0.78
N VAL A 128 5.13 6.19 1.33
CA VAL A 128 4.55 7.54 1.29
C VAL A 128 4.57 8.26 2.64
N LEU A 129 5.06 7.59 3.69
CA LEU A 129 5.21 8.18 5.00
C LEU A 129 6.49 9.01 5.10
N GLU A 130 6.44 10.06 5.91
CA GLU A 130 7.61 10.83 6.34
C GLU A 130 8.62 9.94 7.06
N ALA A 131 9.91 10.22 6.91
CA ALA A 131 11.00 9.34 7.38
C ALA A 131 10.88 8.91 8.85
N GLY A 132 10.50 9.83 9.74
CA GLY A 132 10.32 9.53 11.17
C GLY A 132 9.13 8.60 11.45
N GLU A 133 7.99 8.82 10.79
CA GLU A 133 6.82 7.95 10.93
C GLU A 133 7.05 6.60 10.26
N ARG A 134 7.68 6.60 9.08
CA ARG A 134 8.07 5.38 8.37
C ARG A 134 8.93 4.48 9.24
N SER A 135 9.93 5.04 9.91
CA SER A 135 10.81 4.28 10.80
C SER A 135 10.02 3.65 11.96
N ARG A 136 9.11 4.41 12.59
CA ARG A 136 8.25 3.89 13.66
C ARG A 136 7.35 2.76 13.18
N GLN A 137 6.73 2.91 12.02
CA GLN A 137 5.85 1.89 11.45
C GLN A 137 6.63 0.65 10.99
N ALA A 138 7.84 0.82 10.45
CA ALA A 138 8.71 -0.29 10.09
C ALA A 138 9.09 -1.15 11.31
N VAL A 139 9.35 -0.54 12.48
CA VAL A 139 9.58 -1.30 13.73
C VAL A 139 8.36 -2.13 14.10
N LYS A 140 7.16 -1.53 14.07
CA LYS A 140 5.92 -2.25 14.39
C LYS A 140 5.69 -3.43 13.44
N LEU A 141 5.86 -3.20 12.14
CA LEU A 141 5.70 -4.24 11.11
C LEU A 141 6.74 -5.35 11.26
N TYR A 142 7.98 -5.03 11.63
CA TYR A 142 8.99 -6.04 11.94
C TYR A 142 8.55 -6.95 13.08
N SER A 143 8.09 -6.37 14.20
CA SER A 143 7.60 -7.15 15.34
C SER A 143 6.42 -8.04 14.98
N LEU A 144 5.45 -7.51 14.23
CA LEU A 144 4.30 -8.28 13.74
C LEU A 144 4.72 -9.43 12.81
N CYS A 145 5.71 -9.20 11.94
CA CYS A 145 6.24 -10.26 11.09
C CYS A 145 6.95 -11.34 11.93
N ALA A 146 7.74 -10.96 12.92
CA ALA A 146 8.39 -11.91 13.82
C ALA A 146 7.39 -12.76 14.60
N GLU A 147 6.32 -12.14 15.13
CA GLU A 147 5.23 -12.84 15.81
C GLU A 147 4.54 -13.85 14.86
N ARG A 148 4.23 -13.43 13.64
CA ARG A 148 3.63 -14.32 12.64
C ARG A 148 4.51 -15.51 12.30
N LEU A 149 5.83 -15.31 12.19
CA LEU A 149 6.77 -16.41 11.97
C LEU A 149 6.76 -17.42 13.14
N ASN A 150 6.68 -16.95 14.38
CA ASN A 150 6.57 -17.83 15.55
C ASN A 150 5.30 -18.70 15.49
N HIS A 151 4.22 -18.16 14.91
CA HIS A 151 2.96 -18.86 14.69
C HIS A 151 2.87 -19.59 13.34
N ARG A 152 3.97 -19.64 12.55
CA ARG A 152 4.01 -20.25 11.22
C ARG A 152 2.98 -19.67 10.24
N LEU A 153 2.69 -18.38 10.36
CA LEU A 153 1.78 -17.66 9.48
C LEU A 153 2.55 -16.95 8.36
N ALA A 154 1.91 -16.83 7.20
CA ALA A 154 2.46 -16.15 6.03
C ALA A 154 2.78 -14.65 6.30
N LEU A 155 3.83 -14.13 5.67
CA LEU A 155 4.28 -12.74 5.76
C LEU A 155 3.81 -11.89 4.58
N PRO A 156 3.78 -10.53 4.72
CA PRO A 156 3.40 -9.61 3.65
C PRO A 156 4.51 -9.44 2.59
N PHE A 157 4.95 -10.54 1.99
CA PHE A 157 6.04 -10.57 1.00
C PHE A 157 5.73 -9.84 -0.31
N ALA A 158 4.47 -9.77 -0.74
CA ALA A 158 4.06 -9.19 -2.04
C ALA A 158 4.56 -7.74 -2.24
N ALA A 159 4.55 -6.94 -1.18
CA ALA A 159 4.97 -5.54 -1.24
C ALA A 159 6.46 -5.32 -0.92
N CYS A 160 7.27 -6.38 -0.80
CA CYS A 160 8.68 -6.27 -0.48
C CYS A 160 9.46 -5.49 -1.55
N GLY A 161 9.04 -5.54 -2.82
CA GLY A 161 9.72 -4.84 -3.91
C GLY A 161 9.71 -3.33 -3.76
N LEU A 162 8.63 -2.79 -3.20
CA LEU A 162 8.53 -1.36 -2.88
C LEU A 162 9.50 -0.96 -1.77
N LEU A 163 9.71 -1.80 -0.75
CA LEU A 163 10.70 -1.52 0.28
C LEU A 163 12.12 -1.48 -0.26
N VAL A 164 12.49 -2.44 -1.12
CA VAL A 164 13.81 -2.47 -1.76
C VAL A 164 14.06 -1.17 -2.52
N LYS A 165 13.09 -0.76 -3.33
CA LYS A 165 13.14 0.48 -4.09
C LYS A 165 13.29 1.70 -3.18
N THR A 166 12.47 1.81 -2.13
CA THR A 166 12.55 2.93 -1.17
C THR A 166 13.91 3.01 -0.50
N ILE A 167 14.50 1.88 -0.08
CA ILE A 167 15.83 1.86 0.54
C ILE A 167 16.88 2.34 -0.47
N GLN A 168 16.85 1.86 -1.71
CA GLN A 168 17.81 2.24 -2.75
C GLN A 168 17.72 3.73 -3.11
N GLU A 169 16.51 4.26 -3.26
CA GLU A 169 16.28 5.67 -3.59
C GLU A 169 16.71 6.62 -2.48
N GLU A 170 16.58 6.21 -1.21
CA GLU A 170 16.97 7.06 -0.08
C GLU A 170 18.44 6.94 0.30
N ASP A 171 19.08 5.80 0.08
CA ASP A 171 20.51 5.65 0.32
C ASP A 171 21.35 6.32 -0.78
N ALA A 172 20.77 6.58 -1.95
CA ALA A 172 21.39 7.34 -3.04
C ALA A 172 21.34 8.87 -2.87
N LYS A 173 20.55 9.38 -1.91
CA LYS A 173 20.46 10.81 -1.56
C LYS A 173 21.44 11.17 -0.46
#